data_AF-A0A256IR29-F1
#
_entry.id   AF-A0A256IR29-F1
#
_cell.length_a   1.000
_cell.length_b   1.000
_cell.length_c   1.000
_cell.angle_alpha   90.00
_cell.angle_beta   90.00
_cell.angle_gamma   90.00
#
_symmetry.space_group_name_H-M   'P 1'
#
loop_
_entity.id
_entity.type
_entity.pdbx_description
1 polymer ?
#
loop_
_entity_poly.entity_id
_entity_poly.type
_entity_poly.pdbx_seq_one_letter_code
_entity_poly.pdbx_strand_id
1 'polypeptide(L)'
;MNLPLPDDIGDWNWETVLTLSTVVEGQYLEYKAELHRSVDTEGFDSEWKKKLEREVTAFANASGGIIVFGVDDDGEPNPIERPEHELKQSITRLIQNTQPPVDIDIAEPIEVPDPETDRVILPVYINEATRKPVLTSDSAIYFRINDRKEPMSIDQLEKLIIERDRRQQAIRQLEMEIDRFSDLLEEEGRRRLSENADEPPDFHLIDTDSLKSALQRNTHLYSGEDTREAIIKVFRHLREVEDEEAFYNGVIRGDRERRAGAEEFNKKRRKEFNLDIEQLERSLERLAEVADLQVNVRNDESSK
;
A
#
# COMPACT_ATOMS: atom_id res chain seq x y z
N MET A 1 8.48 -6.67 -12.06
CA MET A 1 8.12 -7.32 -13.34
C MET A 1 9.07 -6.74 -14.38
N ASN A 2 9.83 -7.56 -15.12
CA ASN A 2 10.83 -7.07 -16.08
C ASN A 2 10.17 -6.47 -17.33
N LEU A 3 9.71 -5.22 -17.23
CA LEU A 3 9.85 -4.31 -18.36
C LEU A 3 11.35 -3.97 -18.43
N PRO A 4 11.99 -3.98 -19.61
CA PRO A 4 13.40 -3.57 -19.76
C PRO A 4 13.53 -2.05 -19.69
N LEU A 5 12.81 -1.42 -18.77
CA LEU A 5 12.65 0.02 -18.65
C LEU A 5 12.95 0.43 -17.22
N PRO A 6 13.46 1.64 -16.98
CA PRO A 6 13.60 2.17 -15.63
C PRO A 6 12.26 2.09 -14.90
N ASP A 7 12.26 1.54 -13.68
CA ASP A 7 11.06 1.41 -12.83
C ASP A 7 10.46 2.80 -12.50
N ASP A 8 11.29 3.86 -12.57
CA ASP A 8 10.89 5.26 -12.39
C ASP A 8 10.82 5.98 -13.75
N ILE A 9 9.67 6.61 -14.02
CA ILE A 9 9.45 7.45 -15.20
C ILE A 9 10.36 8.69 -15.22
N GLY A 10 10.89 9.12 -14.07
CA GLY A 10 11.82 10.25 -13.96
C GLY A 10 13.18 10.03 -14.62
N ASP A 11 13.60 8.76 -14.78
CA ASP A 11 14.86 8.39 -15.40
C ASP A 11 14.76 8.20 -16.93
N TRP A 12 13.57 8.42 -17.50
CA TRP A 12 13.33 8.18 -18.91
C TRP A 12 13.98 9.25 -19.78
N ASN A 13 14.65 8.80 -20.84
CA ASN A 13 15.30 9.66 -21.82
C ASN A 13 14.90 9.22 -23.25
N TRP A 14 15.46 9.90 -24.26
CA TRP A 14 15.14 9.60 -25.66
C TRP A 14 15.43 8.14 -26.08
N GLU A 15 16.48 7.53 -25.54
CA GLU A 15 16.80 6.12 -25.81
C GLU A 15 15.75 5.17 -25.21
N THR A 16 15.21 5.53 -24.03
CA THR A 16 14.07 4.82 -23.43
C THR A 16 12.84 4.88 -24.33
N VAL A 17 12.54 6.03 -24.92
CA VAL A 17 11.43 6.19 -25.88
C VAL A 17 11.65 5.33 -27.13
N LEU A 18 12.86 5.32 -27.70
CA LEU A 18 13.18 4.47 -28.85
C LEU A 18 13.08 2.97 -28.53
N THR A 19 13.32 2.59 -27.27
CA THR A 19 13.10 1.21 -26.84
C THR A 19 11.61 0.92 -26.68
N LEU A 20 10.85 1.89 -26.17
CA LEU A 20 9.39 1.82 -26.03
C LEU A 20 8.69 1.62 -27.36
N SER A 21 9.16 2.20 -28.47
CA SER A 21 8.54 1.97 -29.79
C SER A 21 8.48 0.50 -30.22
N THR A 22 9.30 -0.35 -29.61
CA THR A 22 9.29 -1.81 -29.86
C THR A 22 8.33 -2.58 -28.96
N VAL A 23 7.76 -1.91 -27.95
CA VAL A 23 6.83 -2.47 -26.96
C VAL A 23 5.41 -2.21 -27.43
N VAL A 24 4.62 -3.27 -27.57
CA VAL A 24 3.19 -3.16 -27.89
C VAL A 24 2.44 -2.64 -26.68
N GLU A 25 1.46 -1.76 -26.89
CA GLU A 25 0.51 -1.33 -25.87
C GLU A 25 -0.08 -2.52 -25.10
N GLY A 26 -0.40 -2.30 -23.83
CA GLY A 26 -0.85 -3.40 -22.99
C GLY A 26 -1.54 -2.96 -21.72
N GLN A 27 -1.40 -3.78 -20.67
CA GLN A 27 -2.08 -3.55 -19.41
C GLN A 27 -1.60 -2.32 -18.65
N TYR A 28 -0.35 -1.93 -18.86
CA TYR A 28 0.33 -0.89 -18.08
C TYR A 28 0.87 0.26 -18.94
N LEU A 29 0.62 0.24 -20.25
CA LEU A 29 1.20 1.19 -21.19
C LEU A 29 0.19 1.57 -22.27
N GLU A 30 0.07 2.87 -22.51
CA GLU A 30 -0.76 3.49 -23.55
C GLU A 30 0.05 4.60 -24.24
N TYR A 31 -0.04 4.67 -25.57
CA TYR A 31 0.52 5.76 -26.36
C TYR A 31 -0.55 6.78 -26.75
N LYS A 32 -0.14 8.05 -26.82
CA LYS A 32 -0.97 9.15 -27.31
C LYS A 32 -0.15 10.13 -28.12
N ALA A 33 -0.51 10.32 -29.38
CA ALA A 33 0.18 11.25 -30.26
C ALA A 33 0.02 12.73 -29.86
N GLU A 34 -1.06 13.09 -29.17
CA GLU A 34 -1.44 14.48 -28.91
C GLU A 34 -1.81 14.70 -27.43
N LEU A 35 -1.39 15.85 -26.86
CA LEU A 35 -1.79 16.30 -25.51
C LEU A 35 -3.08 17.13 -25.51
N HIS A 36 -3.41 17.76 -26.65
CA HIS A 36 -4.67 18.41 -26.97
C HIS A 36 -4.57 18.77 -28.45
N ARG A 37 -5.69 18.80 -29.19
CA ARG A 37 -5.66 19.15 -30.61
C ARG A 37 -5.84 20.65 -30.76
N SER A 38 -4.89 21.34 -31.41
CA SER A 38 -4.81 22.80 -31.60
C SER A 38 -5.94 23.43 -32.44
N VAL A 39 -7.01 22.69 -32.74
CA VAL A 39 -8.13 23.19 -33.53
C VAL A 39 -9.33 23.31 -32.61
N ASP A 40 -9.70 24.56 -32.27
CA ASP A 40 -10.95 24.99 -31.62
C ASP A 40 -12.17 24.59 -32.44
N THR A 41 -12.38 23.29 -32.60
CA THR A 41 -13.61 22.74 -33.15
C THR A 41 -14.49 22.46 -31.94
N GLU A 42 -15.46 23.35 -31.68
CA GLU A 42 -16.42 23.20 -30.58
C GLU A 42 -16.95 21.76 -30.53
N GLY A 43 -16.61 21.04 -29.46
CA GLY A 43 -17.02 19.64 -29.21
C GLY A 43 -15.89 18.59 -29.27
N PHE A 44 -14.85 18.78 -30.09
CA PHE A 44 -13.77 17.79 -30.24
C PHE A 44 -12.90 17.68 -28.97
N ASP A 45 -12.54 18.83 -28.41
CA ASP A 45 -11.76 18.90 -27.16
C ASP A 45 -12.50 18.20 -26.00
N SER A 46 -13.84 18.26 -25.99
CA SER A 46 -14.65 17.57 -24.98
C SER A 46 -14.64 16.04 -25.14
N GLU A 47 -14.63 15.52 -26.37
CA GLU A 47 -14.60 14.07 -26.61
C GLU A 47 -13.21 13.49 -26.38
N TRP A 48 -12.16 14.21 -26.79
CA TRP A 48 -10.78 13.83 -26.48
C TRP A 48 -10.55 13.79 -24.96
N LYS A 49 -10.99 14.83 -24.24
CA LYS A 49 -10.92 14.88 -22.77
C LYS A 49 -11.63 13.69 -22.12
N LYS A 50 -12.85 13.37 -22.56
CA LYS A 50 -13.58 12.19 -22.04
C LYS A 50 -12.83 10.89 -22.31
N LYS A 51 -12.21 10.72 -23.47
CA LYS A 51 -11.41 9.51 -23.77
C LYS A 51 -10.22 9.40 -22.82
N LEU A 52 -9.51 10.50 -22.58
CA LEU A 52 -8.41 10.54 -21.62
C LEU A 52 -8.90 10.25 -20.19
N GLU A 53 -10.01 10.86 -19.75
CA GLU A 53 -10.62 10.58 -18.44
C GLU A 53 -10.94 9.07 -18.30
N ARG A 54 -11.47 8.43 -19.35
CA ARG A 54 -11.76 6.98 -19.34
C ARG A 54 -10.49 6.14 -19.23
N GLU A 55 -9.41 6.53 -19.88
CA GLU A 55 -8.13 5.82 -19.78
C GLU A 55 -7.51 5.95 -18.40
N VAL A 56 -7.46 7.17 -17.87
CA VAL A 56 -6.92 7.46 -16.54
C VAL A 56 -7.73 6.76 -15.46
N THR A 57 -9.06 6.81 -15.51
CA THR A 57 -9.91 6.07 -14.57
C THR A 57 -9.77 4.56 -14.71
N ALA A 58 -9.62 4.03 -15.93
CA ALA A 58 -9.41 2.60 -16.15
C ALA A 58 -8.08 2.11 -15.55
N PHE A 59 -6.99 2.89 -15.70
CA PHE A 59 -5.70 2.61 -15.07
C PHE A 59 -5.79 2.70 -13.54
N ALA A 60 -6.37 3.77 -13.02
CA ALA A 60 -6.51 4.00 -11.59
C ALA A 60 -7.38 2.91 -10.90
N ASN A 61 -8.40 2.41 -11.59
CA ASN A 61 -9.23 1.29 -11.12
C ASN A 61 -8.54 -0.07 -11.22
N ALA A 62 -7.58 -0.22 -12.14
CA ALA A 62 -6.75 -1.41 -12.29
C ALA A 62 -5.53 -1.33 -11.36
N SER A 63 -4.31 -1.51 -11.87
CA SER A 63 -3.07 -1.53 -11.07
C SER A 63 -2.16 -0.34 -11.39
N GLY A 64 -2.75 0.78 -11.84
CA GLY A 64 -2.00 1.90 -12.40
C GLY A 64 -1.45 1.61 -13.80
N GLY A 65 -0.64 2.53 -14.32
CA GLY A 65 0.00 2.40 -15.63
C GLY A 65 0.62 3.70 -16.13
N ILE A 66 1.23 3.66 -17.31
CA ILE A 66 1.92 4.78 -17.93
C ILE A 66 1.19 5.18 -19.22
N ILE A 67 0.96 6.48 -19.37
CA ILE A 67 0.54 7.09 -20.62
C ILE A 67 1.71 7.90 -21.16
N VAL A 68 2.15 7.63 -22.39
CA VAL A 68 3.22 8.40 -23.03
C VAL A 68 2.62 9.28 -24.11
N PHE A 69 2.66 10.60 -23.89
CA PHE A 69 2.26 11.58 -24.87
C PHE A 69 3.41 11.92 -25.82
N GLY A 70 3.09 12.13 -27.10
CA GLY A 70 4.07 12.35 -28.16
C GLY A 70 4.60 11.06 -28.79
N VAL A 71 3.83 9.98 -28.69
CA VAL A 71 4.10 8.69 -29.34
C VAL A 71 2.79 8.24 -30.00
N ASP A 72 2.84 7.79 -31.24
CA ASP A 72 1.64 7.31 -31.92
C ASP A 72 1.21 5.91 -31.44
N ASP A 73 0.02 5.48 -31.87
CA ASP A 73 -0.54 4.18 -31.49
C ASP A 73 0.31 2.99 -32.03
N ASP A 74 1.16 3.23 -33.03
CA ASP A 74 2.11 2.25 -33.59
C ASP A 74 3.44 2.22 -32.82
N GLY A 75 3.60 3.09 -31.81
CA GLY A 75 4.79 3.23 -30.98
C GLY A 75 5.86 4.17 -31.55
N GLU A 76 5.64 4.77 -32.73
CA GLU A 76 6.60 5.68 -33.34
C GLU A 76 6.59 7.05 -32.64
N PRO A 77 7.77 7.64 -32.36
CA PRO A 77 7.85 8.97 -31.76
C PRO A 77 7.16 10.02 -32.63
N ASN A 78 6.15 10.69 -32.07
CA ASN A 78 5.46 11.84 -32.67
C ASN A 78 5.46 13.02 -31.68
N PRO A 79 6.62 13.70 -31.50
CA PRO A 79 6.79 14.69 -30.44
C PRO A 79 5.78 15.84 -30.52
N ILE A 80 5.23 16.20 -29.36
CA ILE A 80 4.26 17.29 -29.22
C ILE A 80 4.95 18.64 -29.03
N GLU A 81 4.29 19.73 -29.43
CA GLU A 81 4.78 21.08 -29.12
C GLU A 81 4.87 21.28 -27.61
N ARG A 82 5.93 21.93 -27.15
CA ARG A 82 6.09 22.27 -25.73
C ARG A 82 4.95 23.22 -25.32
N PRO A 83 4.07 22.83 -24.38
CA PRO A 83 2.95 23.68 -24.00
C PRO A 83 3.41 24.99 -23.32
N GLU A 84 2.75 26.11 -23.64
CA GLU A 84 3.07 27.44 -23.09
C GLU A 84 2.82 27.58 -21.57
N HIS A 85 2.03 26.67 -21.00
CA HIS A 85 1.72 26.61 -19.57
C HIS A 85 2.40 25.43 -18.89
N GLU A 86 2.55 25.48 -17.56
CA GLU A 86 3.06 24.37 -16.76
C GLU A 86 2.33 23.07 -17.12
N LEU A 87 3.04 22.18 -17.81
CA LEU A 87 2.61 20.89 -18.33
C LEU A 87 1.77 20.08 -17.32
N LYS A 88 2.23 20.11 -16.06
CA LYS A 88 1.58 19.47 -14.92
C LYS A 88 0.16 20.00 -14.71
N GLN A 89 0.00 21.32 -14.70
CA GLN A 89 -1.32 21.93 -14.51
C GLN A 89 -2.29 21.58 -15.63
N SER A 90 -1.81 21.46 -16.87
CA SER A 90 -2.66 21.11 -18.01
C SER A 90 -3.23 19.69 -17.86
N ILE A 91 -2.39 18.70 -17.57
CA ILE A 91 -2.85 17.31 -17.38
C ILE A 91 -3.74 17.19 -16.14
N THR A 92 -3.35 17.79 -15.02
CA THR A 92 -4.17 17.78 -13.80
C THR A 92 -5.55 18.38 -14.05
N ARG A 93 -5.67 19.49 -14.81
CA ARG A 93 -6.96 20.09 -15.19
C ARG A 93 -7.80 19.20 -16.11
N LEU A 94 -7.16 18.35 -16.90
CA LEU A 94 -7.87 17.41 -17.78
C LEU A 94 -8.53 16.29 -16.97
N ILE A 95 -7.93 15.87 -15.85
CA ILE A 95 -8.46 14.76 -15.04
C ILE A 95 -9.12 15.21 -13.73
N GLN A 96 -9.13 16.50 -13.41
CA GLN A 96 -9.66 17.04 -12.15
C GLN A 96 -11.13 16.67 -11.85
N ASN A 97 -11.88 16.26 -12.87
CA ASN A 97 -13.30 15.91 -12.73
C ASN A 97 -13.53 14.44 -12.35
N THR A 98 -12.48 13.62 -12.24
CA THR A 98 -12.61 12.24 -11.77
C THR A 98 -12.94 12.20 -10.28
N GLN A 99 -13.71 11.20 -9.86
CA GLN A 99 -14.14 11.05 -8.47
C GLN A 99 -13.84 9.65 -7.95
N PRO A 100 -12.95 9.47 -6.95
CA PRO A 100 -12.07 10.49 -6.37
C PRO A 100 -11.03 11.04 -7.37
N PRO A 101 -10.35 12.16 -7.04
CA PRO A 101 -9.22 12.63 -7.83
C PRO A 101 -8.16 11.54 -7.95
N VAL A 102 -7.64 11.34 -9.17
CA VAL A 102 -6.57 10.38 -9.45
C VAL A 102 -5.22 11.06 -9.22
N ASP A 103 -4.33 10.37 -8.53
CA ASP A 103 -2.96 10.82 -8.32
C ASP A 103 -2.09 10.44 -9.52
N ILE A 104 -1.26 11.37 -9.99
CA ILE A 104 -0.44 11.20 -11.20
C ILE A 104 0.96 11.75 -10.98
N ASP A 105 1.95 11.02 -11.48
CA ASP A 105 3.34 11.46 -11.52
C ASP A 105 3.70 11.83 -12.95
N ILE A 106 4.28 13.02 -13.11
CA ILE A 106 4.61 13.57 -14.43
C ILE A 106 6.13 13.75 -14.46
N ALA A 107 6.78 13.01 -15.36
CA ALA A 107 8.22 13.09 -15.57
C ALA A 107 8.62 14.44 -16.20
N GLU A 108 9.91 14.75 -16.16
CA GLU A 108 10.44 15.87 -16.94
C GLU A 108 10.24 15.61 -18.44
N PRO A 109 9.92 16.64 -19.25
CA PRO A 109 9.75 16.48 -20.69
C PRO A 109 11.02 15.94 -21.33
N ILE A 110 10.89 14.87 -22.11
CA ILE A 110 12.00 14.27 -22.84
C ILE A 110 12.21 15.08 -24.12
N GLU A 111 13.37 15.71 -24.24
CA GLU A 111 13.73 16.49 -25.44
C GLU A 111 14.10 15.57 -26.61
N VAL A 112 13.66 15.96 -27.80
CA VAL A 112 13.99 15.28 -29.05
C VAL A 112 15.42 15.66 -29.46
N PRO A 113 16.25 14.75 -30.00
CA PRO A 113 17.60 15.05 -30.44
C PRO A 113 17.72 16.04 -31.61
N ASP A 114 16.60 16.58 -32.11
CA ASP A 114 16.57 17.56 -33.19
C ASP A 114 16.56 18.98 -32.60
N PRO A 115 17.69 19.72 -32.67
CA PRO A 115 17.83 21.05 -32.08
C PRO A 115 16.98 22.13 -32.77
N GLU A 116 16.34 21.85 -33.90
CA GLU A 116 15.45 22.81 -34.58
C GLU A 116 13.98 22.71 -34.15
N THR A 117 13.62 21.73 -33.31
CA THR A 117 12.23 21.53 -32.86
C THR A 117 12.08 21.69 -31.34
N ASP A 118 11.27 22.66 -30.89
CA ASP A 118 10.83 22.77 -29.47
C ASP A 118 9.69 21.78 -29.19
N ARG A 119 9.94 20.51 -29.49
CA ARG A 119 9.00 19.42 -29.31
C ARG A 119 9.51 18.43 -28.27
N VAL A 120 8.58 17.83 -27.54
CA VAL A 120 8.88 16.98 -26.40
C VAL A 120 8.02 15.73 -26.39
N ILE A 121 8.47 14.74 -25.64
CA ILE A 121 7.70 13.54 -25.28
C ILE A 121 7.46 13.58 -23.78
N LEU A 122 6.27 13.17 -23.36
CA LEU A 122 5.86 13.28 -21.98
C LEU A 122 5.30 11.96 -21.43
N PRO A 123 6.09 11.26 -20.60
CA PRO A 123 5.59 10.15 -19.79
C PRO A 123 4.79 10.65 -18.59
N VAL A 124 3.62 10.05 -18.37
CA VAL A 124 2.76 10.27 -17.21
C VAL A 124 2.43 8.94 -16.56
N TYR A 125 2.77 8.78 -15.30
CA TYR A 125 2.40 7.62 -14.50
C TYR A 125 1.09 7.89 -13.78
N ILE A 126 0.15 6.96 -13.92
CA ILE A 126 -1.15 6.95 -13.26
C ILE A 126 -1.08 5.99 -12.09
N ASN A 127 -1.22 6.52 -10.87
CA ASN A 127 -1.20 5.70 -9.66
C ASN A 127 -2.47 4.86 -9.53
N GLU A 128 -2.34 3.67 -8.94
CA GLU A 128 -3.50 2.89 -8.51
C GLU A 128 -4.28 3.68 -7.46
N ALA A 129 -5.59 3.83 -7.66
CA ALA A 129 -6.40 4.59 -6.72
C ALA A 129 -6.51 3.87 -5.37
N THR A 130 -6.21 4.59 -4.29
CA THR A 130 -6.44 4.13 -2.91
C THR A 130 -7.92 3.89 -2.61
N ARG A 131 -8.81 4.66 -3.26
CA ARG A 131 -10.26 4.59 -3.13
C ARG A 131 -10.91 4.26 -4.47
N LYS A 132 -11.12 2.97 -4.71
CA LYS A 132 -11.89 2.46 -5.85
C LYS A 132 -13.38 2.32 -5.51
N PRO A 133 -14.28 2.41 -6.50
CA PRO A 133 -14.00 2.78 -7.90
C PRO A 133 -13.76 4.29 -8.07
N VAL A 134 -13.00 4.64 -9.10
CA VAL A 134 -12.87 5.96 -9.67
C VAL A 134 -13.88 6.10 -10.80
N LEU A 135 -14.68 7.17 -10.72
CA LEU A 135 -15.67 7.55 -11.71
C LEU A 135 -15.10 8.62 -12.63
N THR A 136 -15.49 8.56 -13.91
CA THR A 136 -15.31 9.64 -14.88
C THR A 136 -16.29 10.79 -14.60
N SER A 137 -16.15 11.93 -15.29
CA SER A 137 -17.03 13.08 -15.14
C SER A 137 -18.51 12.78 -15.44
N ASP A 138 -18.79 11.79 -16.29
CA ASP A 138 -20.13 11.28 -16.62
C ASP A 138 -20.63 10.17 -15.67
N SER A 139 -19.94 9.95 -14.53
CA SER A 139 -20.26 8.90 -13.54
C SER A 139 -20.17 7.46 -14.07
N ALA A 140 -19.50 7.26 -15.19
CA ALA A 140 -19.19 5.93 -15.69
C ALA A 140 -17.95 5.36 -14.99
N ILE A 141 -17.90 4.04 -14.89
CA ILE A 141 -16.77 3.32 -14.27
C ILE A 141 -16.16 2.45 -15.35
N TYR A 142 -14.88 2.63 -15.59
CA TYR A 142 -14.10 1.83 -16.53
C TYR A 142 -13.02 1.08 -15.77
N PHE A 143 -12.67 -0.10 -16.26
CA PHE A 143 -11.51 -0.84 -15.79
C PHE A 143 -10.71 -1.37 -16.97
N ARG A 144 -9.41 -1.58 -16.75
CA ARG A 144 -8.51 -2.10 -17.76
C ARG A 144 -8.35 -3.61 -17.63
N ILE A 145 -8.62 -4.35 -18.70
CA ILE A 145 -8.20 -5.75 -18.88
C ILE A 145 -7.27 -5.79 -20.07
N ASN A 146 -6.02 -6.19 -19.86
CA ASN A 146 -5.01 -6.21 -20.92
C ASN A 146 -4.95 -4.83 -21.60
N ASP A 147 -5.04 -4.79 -22.91
CA ASP A 147 -5.05 -3.59 -23.76
C ASP A 147 -6.42 -2.86 -23.81
N ARG A 148 -7.46 -3.37 -23.15
CA ARG A 148 -8.84 -2.86 -23.30
C ARG A 148 -9.36 -2.16 -22.05
N LYS A 149 -10.00 -1.02 -22.29
CA LYS A 149 -10.87 -0.32 -21.33
C LYS A 149 -12.31 -0.79 -21.53
N GLU A 150 -12.86 -1.45 -20.53
CA GLU A 150 -14.23 -1.98 -20.55
C GLU A 150 -15.09 -1.25 -19.50
N PRO A 151 -16.37 -0.95 -19.79
CA PRO A 151 -17.29 -0.46 -18.79
C PRO A 151 -17.49 -1.53 -17.71
N MET A 152 -17.40 -1.14 -16.45
CA MET A 152 -17.58 -2.06 -15.33
C MET A 152 -19.05 -2.41 -15.17
N SER A 153 -19.37 -3.71 -15.07
CA SER A 153 -20.73 -4.14 -14.76
C SER A 153 -21.08 -3.89 -13.30
N ILE A 154 -22.38 -3.84 -12.99
CA ILE A 154 -22.86 -3.73 -11.60
C ILE A 154 -22.30 -4.87 -10.75
N ASP A 155 -22.29 -6.11 -11.26
CA ASP A 155 -21.75 -7.27 -10.54
C ASP A 155 -20.25 -7.14 -10.23
N GLN A 156 -19.47 -6.56 -11.15
CA GLN A 156 -18.04 -6.32 -10.93
C GLN A 156 -17.82 -5.23 -9.88
N LEU A 157 -18.62 -4.16 -9.94
CA LEU A 157 -18.62 -3.10 -8.94
C LEU A 157 -18.96 -3.63 -7.55
N GLU A 158 -20.01 -4.45 -7.44
CA GLU A 158 -20.42 -5.06 -6.17
C GLU A 158 -19.30 -5.91 -5.57
N LYS A 159 -18.62 -6.73 -6.38
CA LYS A 159 -17.47 -7.52 -5.94
C LYS A 159 -16.35 -6.63 -5.40
N LEU A 160 -16.02 -5.55 -6.11
CA LEU A 160 -14.97 -4.63 -5.73
C LEU A 160 -15.30 -3.94 -4.39
N ILE A 161 -16.56 -3.50 -4.22
CA ILE A 161 -17.04 -2.92 -2.96
C ILE A 161 -16.96 -3.93 -1.82
N ILE A 162 -17.43 -5.17 -2.03
CA ILE A 162 -17.41 -6.23 -1.01
C ILE A 162 -15.98 -6.58 -0.60
N GLU A 163 -15.06 -6.71 -1.56
CA GLU A 163 -13.65 -7.00 -1.29
C GLU A 163 -12.99 -5.86 -0.51
N ARG A 164 -13.26 -4.61 -0.89
CA ARG A 164 -12.80 -3.44 -0.15
C ARG A 164 -13.36 -3.41 1.28
N ASP A 165 -14.65 -3.63 1.46
CA ASP A 165 -15.28 -3.62 2.78
C ASP A 165 -14.71 -4.72 3.67
N ARG A 166 -14.50 -5.93 3.13
CA ARG A 166 -13.84 -7.03 3.83
C ARG A 166 -12.42 -6.65 4.24
N ARG A 167 -11.65 -6.02 3.35
CA ARG A 167 -10.29 -5.54 3.63
C ARG A 167 -10.29 -4.52 4.77
N GLN A 168 -11.16 -3.52 4.70
CA GLN A 168 -11.27 -2.48 5.75
C GLN A 168 -11.74 -3.05 7.09
N GLN A 169 -12.66 -4.02 7.08
CA GLN A 169 -13.07 -4.72 8.30
C GLN A 169 -11.91 -5.52 8.91
N ALA A 170 -11.10 -6.19 8.09
CA ALA A 170 -9.95 -6.94 8.57
C ALA A 170 -8.87 -6.02 9.20
N ILE A 171 -8.62 -4.85 8.60
CA ILE A 171 -7.71 -3.83 9.15
C ILE A 171 -8.23 -3.32 10.50
N ARG A 172 -9.50 -2.90 10.57
CA ARG A 172 -10.10 -2.43 11.83
C ARG A 172 -10.06 -3.49 12.92
N GLN A 173 -10.26 -4.76 12.56
CA GLN A 173 -10.14 -5.85 13.52
C GLN A 173 -8.70 -5.97 14.06
N LEU A 174 -7.70 -5.83 13.20
CA LEU A 174 -6.30 -5.83 13.63
C LEU A 174 -6.00 -4.64 14.54
N GLU A 175 -6.44 -3.44 14.18
CA GLU A 175 -6.28 -2.23 14.99
C GLU A 175 -6.88 -2.41 16.39
N MET A 176 -8.12 -2.92 16.49
CA MET A 176 -8.78 -3.18 17.78
C MET A 176 -8.03 -4.21 18.65
N GLU A 177 -7.44 -5.24 18.05
CA GLU A 177 -6.69 -6.23 18.83
C GLU A 177 -5.32 -5.69 19.27
N ILE A 178 -4.67 -4.83 18.46
CA ILE A 178 -3.45 -4.13 18.86
C ILE A 178 -3.75 -3.14 19.99
N ASP A 179 -4.81 -2.34 19.87
CA ASP A 179 -5.24 -1.40 20.91
C ASP A 179 -5.58 -2.13 22.21
N ARG A 180 -6.34 -3.23 22.12
CA ARG A 180 -6.63 -4.07 23.30
C ARG A 180 -5.34 -4.57 23.95
N PHE A 181 -4.37 -5.02 23.16
CA PHE A 181 -3.08 -5.46 23.68
C PHE A 181 -2.36 -4.33 24.41
N SER A 182 -2.26 -3.15 23.79
CA SER A 182 -1.64 -1.97 24.38
C SER A 182 -2.33 -1.53 25.68
N ASP A 183 -3.67 -1.44 25.68
CA ASP A 183 -4.46 -1.09 26.87
C ASP A 183 -4.20 -2.04 28.03
N LEU A 184 -4.17 -3.35 27.76
CA LEU A 184 -3.84 -4.36 28.78
C LEU A 184 -2.43 -4.15 29.32
N LEU A 185 -1.44 -3.91 28.45
CA LEU A 185 -0.08 -3.60 28.89
C LEU A 185 0.00 -2.32 29.72
N GLU A 186 -0.81 -1.31 29.44
CA GLU A 186 -0.84 -0.07 30.24
C GLU A 186 -1.47 -0.29 31.62
N GLU A 187 -2.62 -0.97 31.66
CA GLU A 187 -3.30 -1.32 32.91
C GLU A 187 -2.44 -2.21 33.81
N GLU A 188 -1.72 -3.14 33.19
CA GLU A 188 -0.85 -4.07 33.88
C GLU A 188 0.56 -3.56 34.16
N GLY A 189 1.11 -2.68 33.33
CA GLY A 189 2.40 -2.02 33.58
C GLY A 189 2.40 -1.32 34.94
N ARG A 190 1.21 -0.88 35.40
CA ARG A 190 0.99 -0.35 36.76
C ARG A 190 1.03 -1.43 37.86
N ARG A 191 0.73 -2.70 37.55
CA ARG A 191 0.82 -3.87 38.46
C ARG A 191 2.17 -4.59 38.40
N ARG A 192 2.86 -4.59 37.25
CA ARG A 192 4.21 -5.17 37.02
C ARG A 192 5.29 -4.55 37.91
N LEU A 193 5.07 -3.31 38.36
CA LEU A 193 5.91 -2.61 39.34
C LEU A 193 5.69 -3.06 40.80
N SER A 194 4.71 -3.93 41.08
CA SER A 194 4.59 -4.56 42.41
C SER A 194 5.43 -5.84 42.45
N GLU A 195 6.61 -5.72 43.06
CA GLU A 195 7.64 -6.76 43.18
C GLU A 195 7.28 -7.92 44.13
N ASN A 196 6.03 -8.42 44.13
CA ASN A 196 5.70 -9.60 44.94
C ASN A 196 6.13 -10.87 44.20
N ALA A 197 7.25 -11.44 44.65
CA ALA A 197 8.06 -12.47 43.96
C ALA A 197 7.44 -13.88 43.87
N ASP A 198 6.30 -14.13 44.52
CA ASP A 198 5.73 -15.47 44.65
C ASP A 198 4.67 -15.82 43.61
N GLU A 199 4.06 -14.83 42.95
CA GLU A 199 2.94 -15.09 42.03
C GLU A 199 3.42 -15.64 40.66
N PRO A 200 2.72 -16.64 40.10
CA PRO A 200 2.94 -17.09 38.72
C PRO A 200 2.94 -15.94 37.70
N PRO A 201 3.69 -16.04 36.59
CA PRO A 201 3.43 -15.21 35.43
C PRO A 201 2.02 -15.53 34.90
N ASP A 202 1.29 -14.50 34.50
CA ASP A 202 -0.05 -14.68 33.96
C ASP A 202 0.02 -14.61 32.42
N PHE A 203 0.04 -15.78 31.79
CA PHE A 203 0.17 -15.90 30.34
C PHE A 203 -1.16 -15.66 29.61
N HIS A 204 -2.30 -15.72 30.33
CA HIS A 204 -3.64 -15.56 29.76
C HIS A 204 -4.06 -14.10 29.59
N LEU A 205 -3.21 -13.16 30.01
CA LEU A 205 -3.43 -11.73 29.84
C LEU A 205 -3.36 -11.29 28.38
N ILE A 206 -2.68 -12.07 27.54
CA ILE A 206 -2.50 -11.74 26.14
C ILE A 206 -3.20 -12.80 25.30
N ASP A 207 -4.19 -12.35 24.55
CA ASP A 207 -4.86 -13.20 23.56
C ASP A 207 -4.00 -13.30 22.28
N THR A 208 -2.99 -14.18 22.34
CA THR A 208 -2.09 -14.43 21.20
C THR A 208 -2.85 -14.98 20.00
N ASP A 209 -3.89 -15.78 20.24
CA ASP A 209 -4.71 -16.39 19.18
C ASP A 209 -5.54 -15.35 18.41
N SER A 210 -6.11 -14.36 19.10
CA SER A 210 -6.83 -13.25 18.46
C SER A 210 -5.91 -12.39 17.60
N LEU A 211 -4.72 -12.02 18.11
CA LEU A 211 -3.72 -11.28 17.33
C LEU A 211 -3.25 -12.05 16.11
N LYS A 212 -2.92 -13.34 16.24
CA LYS A 212 -2.55 -14.19 15.11
C LYS A 212 -3.67 -14.29 14.08
N SER A 213 -4.90 -14.51 14.53
CA SER A 213 -6.06 -14.62 13.67
C SER A 213 -6.32 -13.32 12.90
N ALA A 214 -6.18 -12.17 13.55
CA ALA A 214 -6.29 -10.87 12.91
C ALA A 214 -5.19 -10.68 11.84
N LEU A 215 -3.93 -11.01 12.15
CA LEU A 215 -2.82 -10.92 11.19
C LEU A 215 -2.98 -11.86 9.99
N GLN A 216 -3.49 -13.07 10.20
CA GLN A 216 -3.72 -14.05 9.12
C GLN A 216 -4.86 -13.66 8.18
N ARG A 217 -5.89 -12.97 8.69
CA ARG A 217 -7.01 -12.46 7.87
C ARG A 217 -6.58 -11.32 6.95
N ASN A 218 -5.51 -10.60 7.31
CA ASN A 218 -4.99 -9.47 6.56
C ASN A 218 -3.93 -9.90 5.52
N THR A 219 -4.29 -10.82 4.62
CA THR A 219 -3.38 -11.37 3.59
C THR A 219 -2.77 -10.31 2.65
N HIS A 220 -3.45 -9.18 2.49
CA HIS A 220 -2.96 -8.06 1.68
C HIS A 220 -1.79 -7.31 2.31
N LEU A 221 -1.57 -7.38 3.63
CA LEU A 221 -0.41 -6.75 4.29
C LEU A 221 0.91 -7.48 3.96
N TYR A 222 0.84 -8.67 3.37
CA TYR A 222 2.02 -9.46 3.00
C TYR A 222 2.60 -9.06 1.64
N SER A 223 2.00 -8.07 0.93
CA SER A 223 2.49 -7.61 -0.36
C SER A 223 3.74 -6.72 -0.26
N GLY A 224 3.85 -5.92 0.81
CA GLY A 224 5.03 -5.09 1.07
C GLY A 224 6.15 -5.89 1.72
N GLU A 225 7.40 -5.70 1.26
CA GLU A 225 8.57 -6.40 1.83
C GLU A 225 8.77 -6.03 3.31
N ASP A 226 8.74 -4.74 3.63
CA ASP A 226 8.91 -4.23 4.99
C ASP A 226 7.75 -4.67 5.90
N THR A 227 6.51 -4.58 5.42
CA THR A 227 5.33 -4.99 6.17
C THR A 227 5.37 -6.49 6.47
N ARG A 228 5.76 -7.30 5.48
CA ARG A 228 5.93 -8.74 5.65
C ARG A 228 7.03 -9.05 6.67
N GLU A 229 8.15 -8.35 6.65
CA GLU A 229 9.22 -8.52 7.63
C GLU A 229 8.72 -8.21 9.05
N ALA A 230 7.96 -7.12 9.22
CA ALA A 230 7.33 -6.74 10.48
C ALA A 230 6.36 -7.82 10.99
N ILE A 231 5.49 -8.34 10.11
CA ILE A 231 4.56 -9.43 10.45
C ILE A 231 5.32 -10.69 10.92
N ILE A 232 6.41 -11.07 10.23
CA ILE A 232 7.22 -12.23 10.62
C ILE A 232 7.84 -12.04 12.01
N LYS A 233 8.29 -10.83 12.34
CA LYS A 233 8.82 -10.50 13.68
C LYS A 233 7.73 -10.63 14.74
N VAL A 234 6.53 -10.10 14.49
CA VAL A 234 5.38 -10.25 15.40
C VAL A 234 5.05 -11.73 15.64
N PHE A 235 4.96 -12.56 14.58
CA PHE A 235 4.72 -14.00 14.76
C PHE A 235 5.81 -14.73 15.52
N ARG A 236 7.07 -14.29 15.41
CA ARG A 236 8.18 -14.87 16.17
C ARG A 236 7.98 -14.61 17.67
N HIS A 237 7.74 -13.36 18.05
CA HIS A 237 7.54 -13.00 19.46
C HIS A 237 6.26 -13.60 20.05
N LEU A 238 5.18 -13.69 19.27
CA LEU A 238 3.98 -14.42 19.70
C LEU A 238 4.27 -15.90 20.00
N ARG A 239 5.15 -16.54 19.21
CA ARG A 239 5.57 -17.93 19.46
C ARG A 239 6.45 -18.05 20.70
N GLU A 240 7.35 -17.10 20.93
CA GLU A 240 8.20 -17.09 22.13
C GLU A 240 7.35 -17.03 23.41
N VAL A 241 6.31 -16.20 23.43
CA VAL A 241 5.35 -16.12 24.54
C VAL A 241 4.65 -17.45 24.79
N GLU A 242 4.16 -18.11 23.73
CA GLU A 242 3.49 -19.42 23.83
C GLU A 242 4.44 -20.55 24.25
N ASP A 243 5.67 -20.53 23.74
CA ASP A 243 6.69 -21.51 24.11
C ASP A 243 7.05 -21.39 25.60
N GLU A 244 7.11 -20.17 26.14
CA GLU A 244 7.31 -19.90 27.57
C GLU A 244 6.09 -20.33 28.40
N GLU A 245 4.87 -20.06 27.96
CA GLU A 245 3.65 -20.56 28.62
C GLU A 245 3.64 -22.10 28.67
N ALA A 246 3.88 -22.76 27.54
CA ALA A 246 3.93 -24.20 27.43
C ALA A 246 5.04 -24.79 28.31
N PHE A 247 6.20 -24.12 28.38
CA PHE A 247 7.28 -24.51 29.27
C PHE A 247 6.87 -24.41 30.74
N TYR A 248 6.30 -23.28 31.15
CA TYR A 248 5.86 -23.04 32.52
C TYR A 248 4.81 -24.06 32.97
N ASN A 249 3.80 -24.29 32.12
CA ASN A 249 2.75 -25.28 32.36
C ASN A 249 3.30 -26.71 32.48
N GLY A 250 4.31 -27.07 31.68
CA GLY A 250 4.98 -28.37 31.78
C GLY A 250 5.74 -28.55 33.10
N VAL A 251 6.35 -27.49 33.64
CA VAL A 251 7.01 -27.54 34.96
C VAL A 251 5.98 -27.64 36.09
N ILE A 252 4.86 -26.90 36.01
CA ILE A 252 3.79 -26.98 37.02
C ILE A 252 3.16 -28.38 37.08
N ARG A 253 2.93 -29.02 35.92
CA ARG A 253 2.35 -30.36 35.84
C ARG A 253 3.30 -31.47 36.31
N GLY A 254 4.58 -31.15 36.54
CA GLY A 254 5.61 -32.11 36.92
C GLY A 254 6.21 -32.89 35.74
N ASP A 255 5.88 -32.50 34.50
CA ASP A 255 6.41 -33.11 33.27
C ASP A 255 7.86 -32.68 33.00
N ARG A 256 8.34 -31.65 33.70
CA ARG A 256 9.69 -31.08 33.58
C ARG A 256 10.30 -30.79 34.95
N GLU A 257 11.57 -31.10 35.12
CA GLU A 257 12.28 -30.87 36.40
C GLU A 257 12.47 -29.38 36.69
N ARG A 258 12.08 -28.96 37.90
CA ARG A 258 12.37 -27.63 38.43
C ARG A 258 13.79 -27.62 39.00
N ARG A 259 14.69 -26.81 38.43
CA ARG A 259 16.11 -26.70 38.85
C ARG A 259 16.36 -25.75 40.04
N ALA A 260 15.38 -24.92 40.41
CA ALA A 260 15.49 -23.88 41.45
C ALA A 260 14.32 -23.93 42.44
N GLY A 261 14.36 -23.13 43.51
CA GLY A 261 13.22 -22.91 44.39
C GLY A 261 12.00 -22.36 43.64
N ALA A 262 10.79 -22.55 44.17
CA ALA A 262 9.54 -22.12 43.52
C ALA A 262 9.52 -20.61 43.22
N GLU A 263 9.96 -19.81 44.19
CA GLU A 263 10.03 -18.35 44.12
C GLU A 263 11.05 -17.87 43.07
N GLU A 264 12.28 -18.40 43.11
CA GLU A 264 13.32 -18.05 42.15
C GLU A 264 12.94 -18.45 40.71
N PHE A 265 12.23 -19.58 40.56
CA PHE A 265 11.69 -20.02 39.28
C PHE A 265 10.61 -19.07 38.75
N ASN A 266 9.62 -18.70 39.57
CA ASN A 266 8.55 -17.78 39.18
C ASN A 266 9.11 -16.39 38.83
N LYS A 267 10.03 -15.86 39.63
CA LYS A 267 10.69 -14.58 39.38
C LYS A 267 11.46 -14.58 38.06
N LYS A 268 12.22 -15.65 37.77
CA LYS A 268 12.96 -15.77 36.51
C LYS A 268 12.02 -15.82 35.30
N ARG A 269 10.99 -16.67 35.36
CA ARG A 269 10.01 -16.84 34.27
C ARG A 269 9.22 -15.55 34.01
N ARG A 270 8.85 -14.81 35.06
CA ARG A 270 8.18 -13.51 34.92
C ARG A 270 9.07 -12.47 34.22
N LYS A 271 10.37 -12.47 34.50
CA LYS A 271 11.32 -11.58 33.81
C LYS A 271 11.46 -11.91 32.33
N GLU A 272 11.53 -13.20 31.99
CA GLU A 272 11.57 -13.66 30.59
C GLU A 272 10.26 -13.30 29.87
N PHE A 273 9.10 -13.62 30.47
CA PHE A 273 7.79 -13.23 29.92
C PHE A 273 7.68 -11.72 29.67
N ASN A 274 8.04 -10.88 30.63
CA ASN A 274 8.01 -9.42 30.46
C ASN A 274 8.90 -8.94 29.30
N LEU A 275 10.08 -9.55 29.13
CA LEU A 275 10.98 -9.23 28.03
C LEU A 275 10.34 -9.60 26.67
N ASP A 276 9.71 -10.75 26.59
CA ASP A 276 9.03 -11.20 25.36
C ASP A 276 7.85 -10.29 25.03
N ILE A 277 7.13 -9.81 26.06
CA ILE A 277 6.04 -8.84 25.88
C ILE A 277 6.55 -7.49 25.38
N GLU A 278 7.64 -6.97 25.94
CA GLU A 278 8.26 -5.73 25.47
C GLU A 278 8.75 -5.85 24.01
N GLN A 279 9.27 -7.02 23.61
CA GLN A 279 9.67 -7.28 22.23
C GLN A 279 8.48 -7.39 21.28
N LEU A 280 7.39 -8.00 21.74
CA LEU A 280 6.13 -8.07 21.00
C LEU A 280 5.54 -6.68 20.78
N GLU A 281 5.48 -5.85 21.82
CA GLU A 281 4.99 -4.46 21.76
C GLU A 281 5.75 -3.65 20.70
N ARG A 282 7.09 -3.64 20.76
CA ARG A 282 7.92 -2.95 19.76
C ARG A 282 7.73 -3.46 18.34
N SER A 283 7.45 -4.75 18.19
CA SER A 283 7.20 -5.34 16.88
C SER A 283 5.82 -4.96 16.33
N LEU A 284 4.82 -4.80 17.21
CA LEU A 284 3.50 -4.29 16.86
C LEU A 284 3.54 -2.79 16.53
N GLU A 285 4.33 -1.99 17.25
CA GLU A 285 4.60 -0.58 16.92
C GLU A 285 5.18 -0.43 15.52
N ARG A 286 6.23 -1.20 15.23
CA ARG A 286 6.86 -1.18 13.90
C ARG A 286 5.89 -1.65 12.81
N LEU A 287 5.06 -2.65 13.10
CA LEU A 287 4.05 -3.09 12.15
C LEU A 287 3.02 -1.97 11.88
N ALA A 288 2.58 -1.28 12.93
CA ALA A 288 1.64 -0.18 12.81
C ALA A 288 2.20 0.97 11.98
N GLU A 289 3.47 1.34 12.19
CA GLU A 289 4.15 2.38 11.41
C GLU A 289 4.27 2.00 9.93
N VAL A 290 4.78 0.79 9.64
CA VAL A 290 5.04 0.34 8.26
C VAL A 290 3.74 0.02 7.49
N ALA A 291 2.68 -0.37 8.20
CA ALA A 291 1.38 -0.66 7.60
C ALA A 291 0.38 0.51 7.67
N ASP A 292 0.79 1.68 8.18
CA ASP A 292 -0.04 2.87 8.37
C ASP A 292 -1.35 2.57 9.12
N LEU A 293 -1.25 1.82 10.23
CA LEU A 293 -2.38 1.43 11.07
C LEU A 293 -2.73 2.55 12.07
N GLN A 294 -4.03 2.79 12.27
CA GLN A 294 -4.52 3.80 13.22
C GLN A 294 -4.70 3.20 14.60
N VAL A 295 -3.58 2.95 15.28
CA VAL A 295 -3.55 2.34 16.62
C VAL A 295 -3.00 3.32 17.67
N ASN A 296 -3.51 3.22 18.90
CA ASN A 296 -3.05 3.98 20.05
C ASN A 296 -1.87 3.26 20.72
N VAL A 297 -0.81 2.98 19.98
CA VAL A 297 0.42 2.48 20.60
C VAL A 297 1.17 3.69 21.16
N ARG A 298 1.74 3.55 22.36
CA ARG A 298 2.33 4.63 23.14
C ARG A 298 3.13 5.60 22.26
N ASN A 299 2.53 6.76 22.00
CA ASN A 299 3.28 7.92 21.58
C ASN A 299 4.21 8.28 22.73
N ASP A 300 5.48 7.92 22.59
CA ASP A 300 6.52 8.43 23.45
C ASP A 300 6.43 9.96 23.34
N GLU A 301 5.98 10.61 24.42
CA GLU A 301 6.13 12.06 24.63
C GLU A 301 7.63 12.38 24.77
N SER A 302 8.37 12.18 23.69
CA SER A 302 9.80 12.44 23.56
C SER A 302 10.04 13.30 22.32
N SER A 303 9.32 14.41 22.24
CA SER A 303 9.70 15.57 21.44
C SER A 303 9.15 16.85 22.07
N LYS A 304 9.89 17.33 23.09
CA LYS A 304 9.95 18.73 23.49
C LYS A 304 11.41 19.11 23.70
#